data_AF-A0A1V5PPW2-F1
#
_entry.id   AF-A0A1V5PPW2-F1
#
_cell.length_a   1.000
_cell.length_b   1.000
_cell.length_c   1.000
_cell.angle_alpha   90.00
_cell.angle_beta   90.00
_cell.angle_gamma   90.00
#
_symmetry.space_group_name_H-M   'P 1'
#
loop_
_entity.id
_entity.type
_entity.pdbx_description
1 polymer ?
#
loop_
_entity_poly.entity_id
_entity_poly.type
_entity_poly.pdbx_seq_one_letter_code
_entity_poly.pdbx_strand_id
1 'polypeptide(L)'
;MEKRFGVLRFIATLWKILAWVVLVLGLLGAIATLVGGLAGGFLDTAMLRQLGLPSDLGGTFFGVAGFLGILIGSVLQFFGLYAVGEIITVFLSIEENTRATRLWIEHSLRSSQPMM
;
A
#
# COMPACT_ATOMS: atom_id res chain seq x y z
N MET A 1 27.79 7.96 -14.59
CA MET A 1 26.75 8.56 -13.71
C MET A 1 26.91 7.97 -12.32
N GLU A 2 27.41 8.72 -11.34
CA GLU A 2 27.48 8.24 -9.96
C GLU A 2 26.06 7.98 -9.42
N LYS A 3 25.79 6.75 -8.95
CA LYS A 3 24.53 6.38 -8.28
C LYS A 3 24.50 6.96 -6.86
N ARG A 4 24.44 8.29 -6.74
CA ARG A 4 24.49 8.96 -5.43
C ARG A 4 23.25 8.71 -4.57
N PHE A 5 22.13 8.35 -5.19
CA PHE A 5 20.84 8.17 -4.51
C PHE A 5 20.47 6.71 -4.22
N GLY A 6 21.46 5.83 -4.07
CA GLY A 6 21.24 4.41 -3.79
C GLY A 6 20.35 4.18 -2.55
N VAL A 7 20.55 4.98 -1.49
CA VAL A 7 19.75 4.90 -0.26
C VAL A 7 18.29 5.30 -0.50
N LEU A 8 18.03 6.39 -1.24
CA LEU A 8 16.66 6.82 -1.55
C LEU A 8 15.93 5.82 -2.44
N ARG A 9 16.62 5.22 -3.42
CA ARG A 9 16.07 4.13 -4.23
C ARG A 9 15.69 2.94 -3.37
N PHE A 10 16.58 2.56 -2.44
CA PHE A 10 16.29 1.49 -1.50
C PHE A 10 15.07 1.80 -0.62
N ILE A 11 15.00 3.01 -0.06
CA ILE A 11 13.84 3.45 0.75
C ILE A 11 12.55 3.43 -0.09
N ALA A 12 12.59 3.90 -1.34
CA ALA A 12 11.44 3.86 -2.24
C ALA A 12 10.95 2.42 -2.48
N THR A 13 11.87 1.48 -2.74
CA THR A 13 11.54 0.06 -2.88
C THR A 13 11.01 -0.52 -1.57
N LEU A 14 11.60 -0.16 -0.42
CA LEU A 14 11.16 -0.62 0.89
C LEU A 14 9.72 -0.20 1.18
N TRP A 15 9.34 1.05 0.89
CA TRP A 15 7.94 1.50 1.03
C TRP A 15 6.97 0.66 0.19
N LYS A 16 7.34 0.32 -1.05
CA LYS A 16 6.52 -0.54 -1.92
C LYS A 16 6.39 -1.96 -1.36
N ILE A 17 7.47 -2.53 -0.82
CA ILE A 17 7.45 -3.84 -0.16
C ILE A 17 6.54 -3.80 1.07
N LEU A 18 6.67 -2.77 1.91
CA LEU A 18 5.82 -2.60 3.09
C LEU A 18 4.35 -2.45 2.72
N ALA A 19 4.03 -1.74 1.63
CA ALA A 19 2.66 -1.66 1.13
C ALA A 19 2.09 -3.06 0.85
N TRP A 20 2.82 -3.91 0.13
CA TRP A 20 2.41 -5.28 -0.14
C TRP A 20 2.25 -6.13 1.12
N VAL A 21 3.18 -6.02 2.08
CA VAL A 21 3.08 -6.73 3.36
C VAL A 21 1.80 -6.33 4.09
N VAL A 22 1.53 -5.02 4.20
CA VAL A 22 0.33 -4.50 4.86
C VAL A 22 -0.95 -4.96 4.14
N LEU A 23 -0.96 -4.98 2.80
CA LEU A 23 -2.12 -5.49 2.04
C LEU A 23 -2.40 -6.96 2.33
N VAL A 24 -1.36 -7.80 2.34
CA VAL A 24 -1.51 -9.24 2.62
C VAL A 24 -2.03 -9.45 4.04
N LEU A 25 -1.43 -8.77 5.03
CA LEU A 25 -1.89 -8.87 6.43
C LEU A 25 -3.32 -8.35 6.59
N GLY A 26 -3.66 -7.26 5.92
CA GLY A 26 -5.00 -6.69 5.90
C GLY A 26 -6.04 -7.64 5.30
N LEU A 27 -5.70 -8.32 4.19
CA LEU A 27 -6.56 -9.32 3.57
C LEU A 27 -6.78 -10.54 4.48
N LEU A 28 -5.71 -11.05 5.09
CA LEU A 28 -5.81 -12.15 6.06
C LEU A 28 -6.66 -11.75 7.27
N GLY A 29 -6.47 -10.53 7.78
CA GLY A 29 -7.26 -9.98 8.88
C GLY A 29 -8.74 -9.80 8.52
N ALA A 30 -9.04 -9.35 7.30
CA ALA A 30 -10.40 -9.24 6.81
C ALA A 30 -11.07 -10.62 6.76
N ILE A 31 -10.40 -11.62 6.19
CA ILE A 31 -10.92 -13.00 6.12
C ILE A 31 -11.13 -13.57 7.52
N ALA A 32 -10.16 -13.40 8.43
CA ALA A 32 -10.28 -13.86 9.81
C ALA A 32 -11.49 -13.21 10.52
N THR A 33 -11.72 -11.92 10.29
CA THR A 33 -12.88 -11.18 10.83
C THR A 33 -14.20 -11.71 10.26
N LEU A 34 -14.25 -12.01 8.96
CA LEU A 34 -15.44 -12.57 8.32
C LEU A 34 -15.75 -13.95 8.90
N VAL A 35 -14.77 -14.85 8.93
CA VAL A 35 -14.94 -16.22 9.44
C VAL A 35 -15.32 -16.19 10.91
N GLY A 36 -14.65 -15.38 11.72
CA GLY A 36 -14.95 -15.21 13.14
C GLY A 36 -16.36 -14.67 13.39
N GLY A 37 -16.78 -13.66 12.62
CA GLY A 37 -18.12 -13.09 12.73
C GLY A 37 -19.23 -14.06 12.30
N LEU A 38 -19.01 -14.83 11.23
CA LEU A 38 -19.95 -15.87 10.81
C LEU A 38 -20.03 -17.01 11.83
N ALA A 39 -18.89 -17.55 12.26
CA ALA A 39 -18.84 -18.64 13.24
C ALA A 39 -19.46 -18.24 14.59
N GLY A 40 -19.14 -17.04 15.09
CA GLY A 40 -19.74 -16.47 16.29
C GLY A 40 -21.25 -16.26 16.15
N GLY A 41 -21.69 -15.72 15.00
CA GLY A 41 -23.12 -15.56 14.70
C GLY A 41 -23.89 -16.88 14.70
N PHE A 42 -23.33 -17.97 14.18
CA PHE A 42 -23.98 -19.29 14.23
C PHE A 42 -24.10 -19.85 15.66
N LEU A 43 -23.06 -19.69 16.48
CA LEU A 43 -23.07 -20.15 17.88
C LEU A 43 -24.08 -19.36 18.73
N ASP A 44 -24.08 -18.04 18.61
CA ASP A 44 -25.02 -17.16 19.31
C ASP A 44 -26.46 -17.47 18.91
N THR A 45 -26.72 -17.67 17.62
CA THR A 45 -28.06 -17.99 17.14
C THR A 45 -28.57 -19.33 17.69
N ALA A 46 -27.70 -20.36 17.78
CA ALA A 46 -28.07 -21.66 18.32
C ALA A 46 -28.38 -21.58 19.84
N MET A 47 -27.55 -20.87 20.60
CA MET A 47 -27.71 -20.71 22.05
C MET A 47 -28.92 -19.83 22.41
N LEU A 48 -29.09 -18.68 21.74
CA LEU A 48 -30.20 -17.76 21.98
C LEU A 48 -31.56 -18.40 21.65
N ARG A 49 -31.61 -19.21 20.60
CA ARG A 49 -32.82 -19.95 20.21
C ARG A 49 -33.19 -21.03 21.23
N GLN A 50 -32.21 -21.62 21.92
CA GLN A 50 -32.45 -22.57 23.01
C GLN A 50 -32.98 -21.89 24.29
N LEU A 51 -32.62 -20.62 24.51
CA LEU A 51 -33.12 -19.77 25.60
C LEU A 51 -34.46 -19.08 25.29
N GLY A 52 -35.04 -19.30 24.09
CA GLY A 52 -36.29 -18.65 23.67
C GLY A 52 -36.15 -17.14 23.44
N LEU A 53 -34.93 -16.63 23.36
CA LEU A 53 -34.63 -15.23 23.11
C LEU A 53 -34.55 -14.98 21.60
N PRO A 54 -34.97 -13.80 21.10
CA PRO A 54 -34.76 -13.43 19.71
C PRO A 54 -33.26 -13.47 19.39
N SER A 55 -32.90 -14.20 18.33
CA SER A 55 -31.53 -14.21 17.82
C SER A 55 -31.27 -12.90 17.10
N ASP A 56 -30.70 -11.92 17.80
CA ASP A 56 -30.30 -10.67 17.17
C ASP A 56 -29.14 -10.93 16.21
N LEU A 57 -29.29 -10.44 14.98
CA LEU A 57 -28.39 -10.57 13.83
C LEU A 57 -26.99 -9.92 14.04
N GLY A 58 -26.63 -9.57 15.27
CA GLY A 58 -25.45 -8.78 15.62
C GLY A 58 -24.15 -9.41 15.13
N GLY A 59 -23.87 -10.67 15.50
CA GLY A 59 -22.58 -11.31 15.19
C GLY A 59 -22.28 -11.37 13.68
N THR A 60 -23.24 -11.83 12.89
CA THR A 60 -23.13 -11.89 11.42
C THR A 60 -23.02 -10.51 10.80
N PHE A 61 -23.83 -9.55 11.24
CA PHE A 61 -23.80 -8.18 10.72
C PHE A 61 -22.47 -7.49 11.00
N PHE A 62 -21.97 -7.54 12.23
CA PHE A 62 -20.67 -6.96 12.60
C PHE A 62 -19.51 -7.69 11.91
N GLY A 63 -19.61 -9.00 11.68
CA GLY A 63 -18.64 -9.77 10.90
C GLY A 63 -18.51 -9.27 9.46
N VAL A 64 -19.63 -9.11 8.75
CA VAL A 64 -19.66 -8.63 7.36
C VAL A 64 -19.25 -7.16 7.28
N ALA A 65 -19.76 -6.30 8.16
CA ALA A 65 -19.39 -4.89 8.19
C ALA A 65 -17.90 -4.70 8.50
N GLY A 66 -17.37 -5.46 9.46
CA GLY A 66 -15.95 -5.46 9.82
C GLY A 66 -15.07 -5.95 8.67
N PHE A 67 -15.45 -7.03 7.98
CA PHE A 67 -14.77 -7.51 6.78
C PHE A 67 -14.67 -6.43 5.71
N LEU A 68 -15.78 -5.77 5.36
CA LEU A 68 -15.81 -4.72 4.35
C LEU A 68 -14.96 -3.51 4.78
N GLY A 69 -15.07 -3.09 6.05
CA GLY A 69 -14.29 -1.98 6.59
C GLY A 69 -12.78 -2.25 6.55
N ILE A 70 -12.34 -3.42 6.99
CA ILE A 70 -10.92 -3.81 6.96
C ILE A 70 -10.44 -3.96 5.52
N LEU A 71 -11.22 -4.57 4.63
CA LEU A 71 -10.85 -4.76 3.24
C LEU A 71 -10.64 -3.42 2.54
N ILE A 72 -11.61 -2.51 2.64
CA ILE A 72 -11.51 -1.17 2.04
C ILE A 72 -10.35 -0.39 2.67
N GLY A 73 -10.24 -0.39 4.00
CA GLY A 73 -9.15 0.27 4.72
C GLY A 73 -7.77 -0.23 4.29
N SER A 74 -7.60 -1.54 4.13
CA SER A 74 -6.35 -2.17 3.71
C SER A 74 -5.96 -1.79 2.29
N VAL A 75 -6.93 -1.74 1.37
CA VAL A 75 -6.70 -1.31 -0.02
C VAL A 75 -6.33 0.17 -0.09
N LEU A 76 -7.04 1.04 0.63
CA LEU A 76 -6.71 2.47 0.68
C LEU A 76 -5.33 2.70 1.31
N GLN A 77 -5.01 2.00 2.39
CA GLN A 77 -3.70 2.07 3.04
C GLN A 77 -2.58 1.55 2.11
N PHE A 78 -2.82 0.47 1.36
CA PHE A 78 -1.89 -0.02 0.35
C PHE A 78 -1.56 1.06 -0.68
N PHE A 79 -2.58 1.72 -1.26
CA PHE A 79 -2.35 2.78 -2.23
C PHE A 79 -1.59 3.96 -1.62
N GLY A 80 -1.91 4.35 -0.39
CA GLY A 80 -1.18 5.41 0.31
C GLY A 80 0.31 5.09 0.48
N LEU A 81 0.63 3.90 0.99
CA LEU A 81 2.01 3.45 1.20
C LEU A 81 2.77 3.29 -0.12
N TYR A 82 2.13 2.69 -1.12
CA TYR A 82 2.73 2.47 -2.44
C TYR A 82 3.01 3.79 -3.15
N ALA A 83 2.08 4.75 -3.07
CA ALA A 83 2.23 6.09 -3.66
C ALA A 83 3.43 6.86 -3.08
N VAL A 84 3.71 6.74 -1.77
CA VAL A 84 4.91 7.35 -1.17
C VAL A 84 6.18 6.84 -1.84
N GLY A 85 6.30 5.52 -2.07
CA GLY A 85 7.44 4.94 -2.78
C GLY A 85 7.54 5.42 -4.24
N GLU A 86 6.40 5.57 -4.92
CA GLU A 86 6.37 6.12 -6.29
C GLU A 86 6.79 7.59 -6.34
N ILE A 87 6.32 8.43 -5.42
CA ILE A 87 6.67 9.85 -5.36
C ILE A 87 8.19 10.02 -5.23
N ILE A 88 8.84 9.25 -4.34
CA ILE A 88 10.30 9.28 -4.17
C ILE A 88 11.00 8.90 -5.49
N THR A 89 10.49 7.87 -6.17
CA THR A 89 11.05 7.40 -7.45
C THR A 89 10.91 8.45 -8.56
N VAL A 90 9.77 9.15 -8.61
CA VAL A 90 9.51 10.24 -9.57
C VAL A 90 10.46 11.41 -9.34
N PHE A 91 10.59 11.89 -8.09
CA PHE A 91 11.51 13.00 -7.79
C PHE A 91 12.96 12.66 -8.13
N LEU A 92 13.38 11.43 -7.85
CA LEU A 92 14.71 10.99 -8.21
C LEU A 92 14.92 10.98 -9.73
N SER A 93 13.92 10.52 -10.48
CA SER A 93 13.96 10.50 -11.94
C SER A 93 14.02 11.90 -12.54
N ILE A 94 13.31 12.87 -11.94
CA ILE A 94 13.37 14.28 -12.33
C ILE A 94 14.80 14.81 -12.16
N GLU A 95 15.41 14.60 -11.00
CA GLU A 95 16.76 15.10 -10.73
C GLU A 95 17.82 14.48 -11.65
N GLU A 96 17.74 13.17 -11.87
CA GLU A 96 18.65 12.45 -12.77
C GLU A 96 18.52 12.97 -14.20
N ASN A 97 17.29 13.23 -14.67
CA ASN A 97 17.04 13.82 -15.98
C ASN A 97 17.56 15.27 -16.08
N THR A 98 17.32 16.12 -15.06
CA THR A 98 17.83 17.49 -15.05
C THR A 98 19.36 17.52 -15.10
N ARG A 99 20.03 16.63 -14.37
CA ARG A 99 21.50 16.51 -14.39
C ARG A 99 22.01 16.02 -15.74
N ALA A 100 21.35 15.02 -16.32
CA ALA A 100 21.70 14.52 -17.65
C ALA A 100 21.59 15.62 -18.72
N THR A 101 20.50 16.41 -18.68
CA THR A 101 20.30 17.55 -19.58
C THR A 101 21.39 18.61 -19.41
N ARG A 102 21.76 18.95 -18.16
CA ARG A 102 22.86 19.89 -17.90
C ARG A 102 24.18 19.42 -18.52
N LEU A 103 24.54 18.15 -18.29
CA LEU A 103 25.76 17.57 -18.85
C LEU A 103 25.74 17.54 -20.38
N TRP A 104 24.60 17.24 -20.98
CA TRP A 104 24.41 17.25 -22.43
C TRP A 104 24.58 18.66 -23.02
N ILE A 105 24.03 19.69 -22.38
CA ILE A 105 24.21 21.09 -22.79
C ILE A 105 25.70 21.50 -22.68
N GLU A 106 26.35 21.20 -21.55
CA GLU A 106 27.78 21.52 -21.34
C GLU A 106 28.68 20.86 -22.41
N HIS A 107 28.41 19.60 -22.74
CA HIS A 107 29.12 18.89 -23.81
C HIS A 107 28.88 19.53 -25.18
N SER A 108 27.63 19.86 -25.50
CA SER A 108 27.23 20.46 -26.79
C SER A 108 27.83 21.85 -27.01
N LEU A 109 27.98 22.64 -25.94
CA LEU A 109 28.63 23.94 -25.98
C LEU A 109 30.14 23.83 -26.19
N ARG A 110 30.80 22.86 -25.52
CA ARG A 110 32.24 22.62 -25.72
C ARG A 110 32.57 22.16 -27.13
N SER A 111 31.75 21.29 -27.74
CA SER A 111 31.95 20.85 -29.12
C SER A 111 31.76 21.94 -30.17
N SER A 112 31.07 23.04 -29.81
CA SER A 112 30.76 24.14 -30.72
C SER A 112 31.78 25.29 -30.68
N GLN A 113 32.76 25.25 -29.76
CA GLN A 113 33.85 26.23 -29.74
C GLN A 113 34.91 25.84 -30.79
N PRO A 114 35.23 26.71 -31.77
CA PRO A 114 36.29 26.41 -32.74
C PRO A 114 37.63 26.32 -31.99
N MET A 115 38.38 25.24 -32.24
CA MET A 115 39.76 25.10 -31.76
C MET A 115 40.58 26.23 -32.38
N MET A 116 40.88 27.27 -31.60
CA MET A 116 41.91 28.25 -31.91
C MET A 116 43.28 27.69 -31.56
#